data_AF-A0A1G4MA19-F1
#
_entry.id   AF-A0A1G4MA19-F1
#
_cell.length_a   1.000
_cell.length_b   1.000
_cell.length_c   1.000
_cell.angle_alpha   90.00
_cell.angle_beta   90.00
_cell.angle_gamma   90.00
#
_symmetry.space_group_name_H-M   'P 1'
#
loop_
_entity.id
_entity.type
_entity.pdbx_description
1 polymer ?
#
loop_
_entity_poly.entity_id
_entity_poly.type
_entity_poly.pdbx_seq_one_letter_code
_entity_poly.pdbx_strand_id
1 'polypeptide(L)'
;MEKKVITDEDGDLYGILKKPNIREVQFGMDKRFPTWYGSAVYFSSDYKTLGFKDPEELNSRLQVRDKDSDGFWLDTLCVCEYCFKYTDDELAFKSHIPNCPYKKKAPGRIKYKSPQYTIRRVKGSKHQLFCQCLCLFTKLFLDNKSMYFKVDHYEFYIIYETGSTKPMAFFSKDLLSYAKNNLACILTFPPYQRRRLGTLLIDFSYKLSIHEGILSGPEQPLSPFGLCSYLKYWSSVICWQLLEGDLSDKGKLTLSDIADVTGMRINDIIIALEHLNCLNNEKEISLAAVRAWARENATYDLFMLQDEYLFLDD
;
A
#
# COMPACT_ATOMS: atom_id res chain seq x y z
N MET A 1 -26.85 9.89 -16.12
CA MET A 1 -27.22 9.57 -14.72
C MET A 1 -26.12 10.11 -13.83
N GLU A 2 -26.28 11.33 -13.35
CA GLU A 2 -25.34 11.99 -12.45
C GLU A 2 -25.36 11.30 -11.09
N LYS A 3 -24.19 10.83 -10.62
CA LYS A 3 -24.04 10.32 -9.26
C LYS A 3 -24.14 11.50 -8.30
N LYS A 4 -25.25 11.59 -7.56
CA LYS A 4 -25.44 12.53 -6.47
C LYS A 4 -24.39 12.23 -5.38
N VAL A 5 -23.39 13.08 -5.26
CA VAL A 5 -22.44 13.06 -4.15
C VAL A 5 -23.20 13.51 -2.91
N ILE A 6 -23.30 12.65 -1.90
CA ILE A 6 -23.91 12.98 -0.61
C ILE A 6 -22.81 13.65 0.22
N THR A 7 -22.94 14.95 0.45
CA THR A 7 -22.07 15.77 1.31
C THR A 7 -22.74 15.97 2.67
N ASP A 8 -21.98 15.94 3.76
CA ASP A 8 -22.45 16.39 5.07
C ASP A 8 -22.57 17.93 5.12
N GLU A 9 -23.20 18.47 6.18
CA GLU A 9 -23.53 19.91 6.33
C GLU A 9 -22.33 20.87 6.19
N ASP A 10 -21.09 20.38 6.32
CA ASP A 10 -19.85 21.15 6.13
C ASP A 10 -19.21 21.00 4.72
N GLY A 11 -19.84 20.29 3.79
CA GLY A 11 -19.33 20.08 2.43
C GLY A 11 -18.16 19.09 2.34
N ASP A 12 -17.84 18.38 3.42
CA ASP A 12 -16.78 17.37 3.45
C ASP A 12 -17.27 16.05 2.84
N LEU A 13 -16.44 15.43 2.00
CA LEU A 13 -16.67 14.07 1.48
C LEU A 13 -16.69 13.09 2.67
N TYR A 14 -17.72 12.25 2.75
CA TYR A 14 -17.95 11.28 3.83
C TYR A 14 -16.64 10.65 4.38
N GLY A 15 -16.21 11.10 5.57
CA GLY A 15 -15.10 10.54 6.32
C GLY A 15 -13.69 11.10 6.07
N ILE A 16 -13.50 12.04 5.13
CA ILE A 16 -12.20 12.69 4.85
C ILE A 16 -12.20 14.08 5.49
N LEU A 17 -11.25 14.32 6.40
CA LEU A 17 -11.08 15.61 7.07
C LEU A 17 -9.86 16.34 6.51
N LYS A 18 -9.95 17.67 6.40
CA LYS A 18 -8.86 18.53 5.89
C LYS A 18 -7.59 18.52 6.75
N LYS A 19 -7.71 18.14 8.02
CA LYS A 19 -6.61 18.07 8.99
C LYS A 19 -6.67 16.76 9.78
N PRO A 20 -5.52 16.25 10.25
CA PRO A 20 -5.47 15.14 11.20
C PRO A 20 -6.32 15.39 12.45
N ASN A 21 -7.20 14.45 12.78
CA ASN A 21 -8.06 14.47 13.98
C ASN A 21 -7.57 13.52 15.09
N ILE A 22 -6.67 12.58 14.76
CA ILE A 22 -5.95 11.73 15.72
C ILE A 22 -4.51 12.22 15.73
N ARG A 23 -3.98 12.69 16.88
CA ARG A 23 -2.64 13.29 16.94
C ARG A 23 -1.56 12.29 16.56
N GLU A 24 -1.57 11.12 17.19
CA GLU A 24 -0.56 10.09 16.96
C GLU A 24 -1.07 8.66 17.17
N VAL A 25 -0.31 7.72 16.63
CA VAL A 25 -0.53 6.28 16.80
C VAL A 25 0.55 5.70 17.68
N GLN A 26 0.14 4.99 18.74
CA GLN A 26 0.99 4.05 19.47
C GLN A 26 0.92 2.68 18.77
N PHE A 27 1.94 2.34 17.98
CA PHE A 27 1.99 1.12 17.17
C PHE A 27 2.86 0.06 17.86
N GLY A 28 2.21 -0.96 18.44
CA GLY A 28 2.90 -1.85 19.37
C GLY A 28 3.28 -1.14 20.66
N MET A 29 4.23 -1.67 21.43
CA MET A 29 4.62 -1.11 22.73
C MET A 29 5.73 -0.05 22.65
N ASP A 30 6.41 0.04 21.51
CA ASP A 30 7.71 0.70 21.36
C ASP A 30 7.75 1.79 20.29
N LYS A 31 6.70 1.94 19.47
CA LYS A 31 6.70 2.90 18.35
C LYS A 31 5.54 3.87 18.49
N ARG A 32 5.84 5.16 18.36
CA ARG A 32 4.84 6.24 18.37
C ARG A 32 5.17 7.22 17.25
N PHE A 33 4.17 7.62 16.48
CA PHE A 33 4.34 8.52 15.34
C PHE A 33 3.05 9.27 15.00
N PRO A 34 3.14 10.50 14.46
CA PRO A 34 1.97 11.30 14.12
C PRO A 34 1.21 10.70 12.93
N THR A 35 -0.10 10.94 12.88
CA THR A 35 -0.90 10.63 11.68
C THR A 35 -0.67 11.69 10.60
N TRP A 36 -0.95 11.34 9.34
CA TRP A 36 -0.74 12.27 8.21
C TRP A 36 -2.05 12.87 7.71
N TYR A 37 -3.14 12.10 7.81
CA TYR A 37 -4.45 12.48 7.30
C TYR A 37 -5.53 12.29 8.35
N GLY A 38 -6.55 13.14 8.28
CA GLY A 38 -7.73 13.02 9.11
C GLY A 38 -8.65 11.90 8.64
N SER A 39 -9.33 11.27 9.61
CA SER A 39 -10.24 10.17 9.37
C SER A 39 -11.35 10.15 10.42
N ALA A 40 -12.56 10.54 10.03
CA ALA A 40 -13.72 10.51 10.92
C ALA A 40 -14.26 9.08 11.13
N VAL A 41 -13.89 8.13 10.26
CA VAL A 41 -14.40 6.75 10.23
C VAL A 41 -14.15 5.95 11.52
N TYR A 42 -13.20 6.39 12.35
CA TYR A 42 -12.90 5.75 13.63
C TYR A 42 -13.94 6.06 14.71
N PHE A 43 -14.72 7.12 14.53
CA PHE A 43 -15.55 7.71 15.57
C PHE A 43 -17.03 7.49 15.29
N SER A 44 -17.82 7.44 16.36
CA SER A 44 -19.27 7.61 16.28
C SER A 44 -19.65 9.05 15.93
N SER A 45 -20.94 9.29 15.74
CA SER A 45 -21.51 10.61 15.43
C SER A 45 -21.22 11.69 16.48
N ASP A 46 -20.77 11.31 17.68
CA ASP A 46 -20.35 12.24 18.74
C ASP A 46 -18.92 12.78 18.56
N TYR A 47 -18.18 12.26 17.57
CA TYR A 47 -16.79 12.58 17.25
C TYR A 47 -15.79 12.40 18.41
N LYS A 48 -16.20 11.70 19.48
CA LYS A 48 -15.42 11.52 20.70
C LYS A 48 -15.19 10.05 21.01
N THR A 49 -16.19 9.23 20.75
CA THR A 49 -16.17 7.81 21.07
C THR A 49 -15.74 7.03 19.83
N LEU A 50 -14.89 6.02 20.02
CA LEU A 50 -14.53 5.13 18.93
C LEU A 50 -15.75 4.28 18.55
N GLY A 51 -16.09 4.23 17.26
CA GLY A 51 -17.34 3.64 16.77
C GLY A 51 -17.49 2.13 16.95
N PHE A 52 -16.46 1.42 17.44
CA PHE A 52 -16.57 0.01 17.81
C PHE A 52 -17.07 -0.22 19.24
N LYS A 53 -17.10 0.83 20.08
CA LYS A 53 -17.58 0.74 21.46
C LYS A 53 -19.11 0.68 21.46
N ASP A 54 -19.66 -0.16 22.33
CA ASP A 54 -21.10 -0.29 22.49
C ASP A 54 -21.68 0.99 23.12
N PRO A 55 -22.77 1.57 22.57
CA PRO A 55 -23.49 2.68 23.21
C PRO A 55 -23.91 2.40 24.66
N GLU A 56 -24.15 1.15 25.05
CA GLU A 56 -24.59 0.79 26.41
C GLU A 56 -23.45 0.81 27.45
N GLU A 57 -22.19 0.57 27.03
CA GLU A 57 -21.01 0.67 27.92
C GLU A 57 -20.64 2.13 28.28
N LEU A 58 -21.23 3.10 27.56
CA LEU A 58 -20.90 4.53 27.61
C LEU A 58 -21.29 5.21 28.94
N ASN A 59 -22.33 4.71 29.62
CA ASN A 59 -22.87 5.32 30.85
C ASN A 59 -21.94 5.20 32.08
N SER A 60 -20.85 4.42 32.00
CA SER A 60 -19.93 4.18 33.11
C SER A 60 -18.60 4.94 33.04
N ARG A 61 -18.28 5.57 31.90
CA ARG A 61 -16.94 6.14 31.62
C ARG A 61 -16.95 7.57 31.08
N LEU A 62 -18.01 8.35 31.31
CA LEU A 62 -17.99 9.80 31.08
C LEU A 62 -17.08 10.51 32.09
N GLN A 63 -15.78 10.22 32.06
CA GLN A 63 -14.78 11.14 32.54
C GLN A 63 -14.57 12.18 31.44
N VAL A 64 -14.90 13.41 31.82
CA VAL A 64 -14.63 14.68 31.18
C VAL A 64 -13.32 14.60 30.37
N ARG A 65 -13.41 14.42 29.05
CA ARG A 65 -12.31 14.79 28.17
C ARG A 65 -12.31 16.31 28.13
N ASP A 66 -11.34 16.91 28.81
CA ASP A 66 -11.08 18.34 28.71
C ASP A 66 -10.96 18.73 27.23
N LYS A 67 -11.53 19.89 26.89
CA LYS A 67 -11.35 20.51 25.58
C LYS A 67 -9.89 20.94 25.47
N ASP A 68 -9.01 20.06 25.02
CA ASP A 68 -7.67 20.47 24.65
C ASP A 68 -7.72 21.43 23.45
N SER A 69 -6.99 22.53 23.58
CA SER A 69 -6.96 23.69 22.68
C SER A 69 -6.36 23.43 21.30
N ASP A 70 -5.92 22.19 21.03
CA ASP A 70 -5.14 21.82 19.85
C ASP A 70 -5.98 21.27 18.67
N GLY A 71 -7.29 21.06 18.86
CA GLY A 71 -8.21 20.67 17.78
C GLY A 71 -8.18 19.18 17.38
N PHE A 72 -7.45 18.32 18.10
CA PHE A 72 -7.52 16.86 17.94
C PHE A 72 -8.71 16.26 18.68
N TRP A 73 -9.32 15.21 18.12
CA TRP A 73 -10.42 14.47 18.73
C TRP A 73 -9.92 13.34 19.65
N LEU A 74 -8.71 12.84 19.38
CA LEU A 74 -8.02 11.82 20.15
C LEU A 74 -6.51 12.05 20.10
N ASP A 75 -5.86 12.11 21.27
CA ASP A 75 -4.40 12.29 21.32
C ASP A 75 -3.65 11.03 20.89
N THR A 76 -4.03 9.85 21.39
CA THR A 76 -3.33 8.61 21.07
C THR A 76 -4.30 7.51 20.70
N LEU A 77 -4.14 6.95 19.50
CA LEU A 77 -4.75 5.70 19.11
C LEU A 77 -3.74 4.56 19.32
N CYS A 78 -4.05 3.60 20.20
CA CYS A 78 -3.23 2.40 20.38
C CYS A 78 -3.60 1.37 19.32
N VAL A 79 -2.62 0.90 18.55
CA VAL A 79 -2.80 -0.03 17.42
C VAL A 79 -1.86 -1.22 17.57
N CYS A 80 -2.42 -2.43 17.53
CA CYS A 80 -1.64 -3.65 17.67
C CYS A 80 -0.75 -3.87 16.44
N GLU A 81 0.57 -3.99 16.64
CA GLU A 81 1.54 -4.16 15.55
C GLU A 81 1.45 -5.51 14.81
N TYR A 82 0.62 -6.44 15.27
CA TYR A 82 0.43 -7.75 14.63
C TYR A 82 -0.90 -7.87 13.88
N CYS A 83 -1.96 -7.22 14.38
CA CYS A 83 -3.32 -7.42 13.87
C CYS A 83 -4.08 -6.14 13.54
N PHE A 84 -3.47 -4.98 13.76
CA PHE A 84 -4.04 -3.64 13.55
C PHE A 84 -5.30 -3.32 14.38
N LYS A 85 -5.76 -4.22 15.26
CA LYS A 85 -6.82 -3.89 16.22
C LYS A 85 -6.41 -2.67 17.03
N TYR A 86 -7.37 -1.75 17.19
CA TYR A 86 -7.13 -0.44 17.77
C TYR A 86 -8.01 -0.18 18.99
N THR A 87 -7.56 0.71 19.86
CA THR A 87 -8.28 1.18 21.06
C THR A 87 -7.68 2.50 21.55
N ASP A 88 -8.46 3.29 22.29
CA ASP A 88 -8.01 4.43 23.09
C ASP A 88 -7.78 4.05 24.58
N ASP A 89 -8.04 2.80 24.97
CA ASP A 89 -7.79 2.27 26.32
C ASP A 89 -6.42 1.56 26.39
N GLU A 90 -5.46 2.19 27.08
CA GLU A 90 -4.10 1.70 27.21
C GLU A 90 -3.99 0.39 28.01
N LEU A 91 -4.87 0.16 29.00
CA LEU A 91 -4.86 -1.07 29.80
C LEU A 91 -5.37 -2.26 28.97
N ALA A 92 -6.45 -2.04 28.22
CA ALA A 92 -6.95 -3.03 27.26
C ALA A 92 -5.91 -3.33 26.16
N PHE A 93 -5.15 -2.32 25.74
CA PHE A 93 -4.07 -2.50 24.78
C PHE A 93 -2.92 -3.35 25.33
N LYS A 94 -2.44 -3.04 26.55
CA LYS A 94 -1.38 -3.77 27.24
C LYS A 94 -1.74 -5.25 27.45
N SER A 95 -3.00 -5.54 27.76
CA SER A 95 -3.48 -6.93 27.91
C SER A 95 -3.64 -7.66 26.57
N HIS A 96 -3.94 -6.94 25.48
CA HIS A 96 -4.09 -7.52 24.14
C HIS A 96 -2.77 -8.01 23.54
N ILE A 97 -1.69 -7.22 23.60
CA ILE A 97 -0.41 -7.51 22.91
C ILE A 97 0.15 -8.92 23.19
N PRO A 98 0.29 -9.39 24.45
CA PRO A 98 0.81 -10.74 24.71
C PRO A 98 -0.14 -11.85 24.23
N ASN A 99 -1.44 -11.56 24.16
CA ASN A 99 -2.50 -12.52 23.83
C ASN A 99 -2.93 -12.47 22.35
N CYS A 100 -2.35 -11.58 21.55
CA CYS A 100 -2.71 -11.43 20.16
C CYS A 100 -2.41 -12.73 19.38
N PRO A 101 -3.40 -13.36 18.72
CA PRO A 101 -3.18 -14.61 18.00
C PRO A 101 -2.19 -14.45 16.85
N TYR A 102 -2.17 -13.27 16.21
CA TYR A 102 -1.29 -12.95 15.10
C TYR A 102 0.18 -12.76 15.51
N LYS A 103 0.46 -12.57 16.80
CA LYS A 103 1.84 -12.58 17.33
C LYS A 103 2.51 -13.94 17.13
N LYS A 104 1.74 -15.02 17.30
CA LYS A 104 2.23 -16.40 17.12
C LYS A 104 2.25 -16.84 15.66
N LYS A 105 1.29 -16.38 14.85
CA LYS A 105 1.14 -16.81 13.44
C LYS A 105 0.56 -15.72 12.56
N ALA A 106 1.35 -15.25 11.59
CA ALA A 106 0.90 -14.30 10.58
C ALA A 106 -0.20 -14.90 9.67
N PRO A 107 -1.18 -14.09 9.19
CA PRO A 107 -2.25 -14.54 8.31
C PRO A 107 -1.76 -14.92 6.91
N GLY A 108 -2.64 -15.59 6.15
CA GLY A 108 -2.43 -15.82 4.72
C GLY A 108 -1.40 -16.89 4.37
N ARG A 109 -1.18 -17.06 3.07
CA ARG A 109 -0.23 -18.02 2.48
C ARG A 109 1.03 -17.30 2.02
N ILE A 110 2.19 -17.92 2.18
CA ILE A 110 3.47 -17.40 1.68
C ILE A 110 3.44 -17.43 0.16
N LYS A 111 3.84 -16.33 -0.48
CA LYS A 111 3.99 -16.19 -1.94
C LYS A 111 5.39 -15.73 -2.36
N TYR A 112 6.19 -15.26 -1.40
CA TYR A 112 7.62 -15.00 -1.56
C TYR A 112 8.33 -15.26 -0.23
N LYS A 113 9.51 -15.88 -0.24
CA LYS A 113 10.30 -16.10 0.98
C LYS A 113 11.80 -16.10 0.69
N SER A 114 12.42 -14.94 0.81
CA SER A 114 13.87 -14.77 0.78
C SER A 114 14.47 -14.86 2.20
N PRO A 115 15.81 -14.87 2.35
CA PRO A 115 16.45 -14.79 3.65
C PRO A 115 16.05 -13.56 4.47
N GLN A 116 15.73 -12.44 3.80
CA GLN A 116 15.41 -11.17 4.48
C GLN A 116 13.91 -10.93 4.63
N TYR A 117 13.10 -11.22 3.61
CA TYR A 117 11.68 -10.86 3.59
C TYR A 117 10.77 -12.01 3.16
N THR A 118 9.58 -12.03 3.75
CA THR A 118 8.48 -12.92 3.37
C THR A 118 7.28 -12.08 2.94
N ILE A 119 6.68 -12.39 1.78
CA ILE A 119 5.41 -11.80 1.35
C ILE A 119 4.31 -12.85 1.50
N ARG A 120 3.22 -12.47 2.18
CA ARG A 120 2.05 -13.35 2.37
C ARG A 120 0.82 -12.77 1.70
N ARG A 121 0.11 -13.61 0.94
CA ARG A 121 -1.23 -13.34 0.39
C ARG A 121 -2.31 -13.62 1.42
N VAL A 122 -2.98 -12.57 1.86
CA VAL A 122 -4.10 -12.59 2.81
C VAL A 122 -5.38 -12.28 2.07
N LYS A 123 -6.32 -13.24 2.03
CA LYS A 123 -7.63 -13.05 1.39
C LYS A 123 -8.56 -12.29 2.33
N GLY A 124 -9.09 -11.14 1.90
CA GLY A 124 -10.00 -10.33 2.70
C GLY A 124 -11.26 -11.08 3.14
N SER A 125 -11.81 -11.92 2.26
CA SER A 125 -12.94 -12.81 2.57
C SER A 125 -12.68 -13.85 3.67
N LYS A 126 -11.41 -14.17 3.96
CA LYS A 126 -11.03 -15.13 5.04
C LYS A 126 -10.58 -14.44 6.33
N HIS A 127 -10.04 -13.22 6.22
CA HIS A 127 -9.45 -12.47 7.32
C HIS A 127 -10.08 -11.07 7.44
N GLN A 128 -11.42 -11.00 7.37
CA GLN A 128 -12.17 -9.74 7.25
C GLN A 128 -11.75 -8.68 8.28
N LEU A 129 -11.82 -8.99 9.57
CA LEU A 129 -11.49 -8.04 10.64
C LEU A 129 -10.04 -7.53 10.54
N PHE A 130 -9.09 -8.43 10.28
CA PHE A 130 -7.68 -8.06 10.11
C PHE A 130 -7.50 -7.09 8.95
N CYS A 131 -8.13 -7.38 7.80
CA CYS A 131 -8.03 -6.54 6.61
C CYS A 131 -8.75 -5.20 6.79
N GLN A 132 -9.89 -5.17 7.49
CA GLN A 132 -10.60 -3.93 7.83
C GLN A 132 -9.75 -3.04 8.75
N CYS A 133 -9.18 -3.60 9.83
CA CYS A 133 -8.28 -2.87 10.70
C CYS A 133 -7.03 -2.37 9.96
N LEU A 134 -6.44 -3.17 9.07
CA LEU A 134 -5.33 -2.74 8.20
C LEU A 134 -5.74 -1.58 7.30
N CYS A 135 -6.93 -1.63 6.69
CA CYS A 135 -7.43 -0.56 5.84
C CYS A 135 -7.67 0.74 6.61
N LEU A 136 -8.24 0.65 7.81
CA LEU A 136 -8.43 1.78 8.72
C LEU A 136 -7.09 2.39 9.12
N PHE A 137 -6.11 1.56 9.51
CA PHE A 137 -4.76 2.02 9.83
C PHE A 137 -4.13 2.75 8.63
N THR A 138 -4.31 2.19 7.42
CA THR A 138 -3.79 2.79 6.17
C THR A 138 -4.40 4.16 5.89
N LYS A 139 -5.69 4.39 6.19
CA LYS A 139 -6.36 5.68 5.94
C LYS A 139 -5.72 6.85 6.70
N LEU A 140 -5.06 6.58 7.83
CA LEU A 140 -4.30 7.59 8.58
C LEU A 140 -3.04 8.07 7.84
N PHE A 141 -2.58 7.33 6.83
CA PHE A 141 -1.34 7.57 6.08
C PHE A 141 -1.55 7.58 4.56
N LEU A 142 -2.79 7.47 4.08
CA LEU A 142 -3.14 7.51 2.67
C LEU A 142 -4.45 8.27 2.49
N ASP A 143 -4.39 9.41 1.81
CA ASP A 143 -5.53 10.33 1.69
C ASP A 143 -6.69 9.71 0.88
N ASN A 144 -6.37 9.20 -0.31
CA ASN A 144 -7.33 8.75 -1.32
C ASN A 144 -7.91 7.34 -1.08
N LYS A 145 -7.79 6.79 0.14
CA LYS A 145 -8.32 5.45 0.43
C LYS A 145 -9.83 5.50 0.71
N SER A 146 -10.63 5.00 -0.24
CA SER A 146 -12.09 5.02 -0.18
C SER A 146 -12.73 3.73 0.34
N MET A 147 -12.05 2.59 0.22
CA MET A 147 -12.58 1.26 0.61
C MET A 147 -11.87 0.72 1.84
N TYR A 148 -12.61 0.56 2.94
CA TYR A 148 -12.09 0.04 4.23
C TYR A 148 -12.94 -1.08 4.85
N PHE A 149 -14.25 -1.12 4.64
CA PHE A 149 -15.12 -2.15 5.24
C PHE A 149 -15.43 -3.34 4.31
N LYS A 150 -15.60 -3.10 3.01
CA LYS A 150 -15.88 -4.14 2.01
C LYS A 150 -14.58 -4.72 1.47
N VAL A 151 -14.04 -5.72 2.17
CA VAL A 151 -12.73 -6.32 1.87
C VAL A 151 -12.82 -7.68 1.16
N ASP A 152 -14.02 -8.23 0.95
CA ASP A 152 -14.22 -9.61 0.48
C ASP A 152 -13.64 -9.89 -0.91
N HIS A 153 -13.62 -8.86 -1.77
CA HIS A 153 -13.08 -8.93 -3.12
C HIS A 153 -11.63 -8.45 -3.22
N TYR A 154 -10.95 -8.25 -2.09
CA TYR A 154 -9.56 -7.83 -2.05
C TYR A 154 -8.64 -8.93 -1.54
N GLU A 155 -7.48 -9.04 -2.18
CA GLU A 155 -6.31 -9.72 -1.62
C GLU A 155 -5.29 -8.69 -1.15
N PHE A 156 -4.61 -9.01 -0.05
CA PHE A 156 -3.59 -8.17 0.55
C PHE A 156 -2.27 -8.92 0.54
N TYR A 157 -1.23 -8.32 -0.05
CA TYR A 157 0.11 -8.88 -0.14
C TYR A 157 1.00 -8.13 0.84
N ILE A 158 1.33 -8.78 1.95
CA ILE A 158 1.92 -8.14 3.13
C ILE A 158 3.36 -8.63 3.33
N ILE A 159 4.29 -7.68 3.46
CA ILE A 159 5.71 -7.94 3.77
C ILE A 159 5.91 -8.13 5.26
N TYR A 160 6.72 -9.11 5.60
CA TYR A 160 7.27 -9.37 6.92
C TYR A 160 8.79 -9.54 6.78
N GLU A 161 9.54 -9.23 7.83
CA GLU A 161 10.89 -9.75 7.98
C GLU A 161 10.81 -11.28 8.12
N THR A 162 11.71 -12.01 7.47
CA THR A 162 11.68 -13.47 7.49
C THR A 162 11.86 -14.00 8.92
N GLY A 163 10.88 -14.80 9.39
CA GLY A 163 10.82 -15.29 10.76
C GLY A 163 10.03 -14.39 11.73
N SER A 164 9.67 -13.17 11.32
CA SER A 164 8.80 -12.27 12.08
C SER A 164 7.33 -12.44 11.73
N THR A 165 6.45 -12.06 12.64
CA THR A 165 5.00 -11.93 12.42
C THR A 165 4.53 -10.49 12.36
N LYS A 166 5.46 -9.51 12.39
CA LYS A 166 5.17 -8.08 12.32
C LYS A 166 5.05 -7.62 10.86
N PRO A 167 3.87 -7.19 10.40
CA PRO A 167 3.70 -6.57 9.09
C PRO A 167 4.55 -5.30 8.94
N MET A 168 5.17 -5.11 7.77
CA MET A 168 6.06 -3.97 7.50
C MET A 168 5.56 -3.05 6.39
N ALA A 169 4.92 -3.62 5.38
CA ALA A 169 4.33 -2.93 4.25
C ALA A 169 3.29 -3.84 3.60
N PHE A 170 2.39 -3.29 2.79
CA PHE A 170 1.50 -4.09 1.97
C PHE A 170 1.08 -3.38 0.68
N PHE A 171 0.55 -4.16 -0.26
CA PHE A 171 -0.41 -3.65 -1.22
C PHE A 171 -1.71 -4.46 -1.21
N SER A 172 -2.80 -3.87 -1.67
CA SER A 172 -4.07 -4.54 -1.93
C SER A 172 -4.34 -4.68 -3.43
N LYS A 173 -4.92 -5.79 -3.85
CA LYS A 173 -5.36 -6.08 -5.22
C LYS A 173 -6.86 -6.34 -5.23
N ASP A 174 -7.59 -5.63 -6.09
CA ASP A 174 -9.02 -5.84 -6.33
C ASP A 174 -9.21 -6.98 -7.34
N LEU A 175 -9.87 -8.05 -6.92
CA LEU A 175 -10.14 -9.23 -7.75
C LEU A 175 -11.20 -8.96 -8.84
N LEU A 176 -11.98 -7.89 -8.71
CA LEU A 176 -13.03 -7.49 -9.65
C LEU A 176 -12.66 -6.26 -10.49
N SER A 177 -11.36 -5.92 -10.55
CA SER A 177 -10.90 -4.72 -11.25
C SER A 177 -11.22 -4.77 -12.75
N TYR A 178 -12.20 -3.97 -13.18
CA TYR A 178 -12.55 -3.83 -14.60
C TYR A 178 -11.37 -3.30 -15.44
N ALA A 179 -10.57 -2.40 -14.85
CA ALA A 179 -9.37 -1.86 -15.47
C ALA A 179 -8.19 -2.85 -15.46
N LYS A 180 -8.32 -4.04 -14.86
CA LYS A 180 -7.24 -5.02 -14.65
C LYS A 180 -6.06 -4.44 -13.87
N ASN A 181 -6.33 -3.69 -12.80
CA ASN A 181 -5.28 -3.13 -11.94
C ASN A 181 -4.61 -4.25 -11.13
N ASN A 182 -3.28 -4.26 -11.10
CA ASN A 182 -2.53 -5.21 -10.27
C ASN A 182 -2.36 -4.72 -8.83
N LEU A 183 -2.59 -3.42 -8.60
CA LEU A 183 -2.39 -2.76 -7.33
C LEU A 183 -3.43 -1.65 -7.13
N ALA A 184 -4.18 -1.70 -6.04
CA ALA A 184 -5.19 -0.70 -5.67
C ALA A 184 -4.66 0.31 -4.64
N CYS A 185 -4.03 -0.17 -3.57
CA CYS A 185 -3.40 0.67 -2.56
C CYS A 185 -2.06 0.06 -2.17
N ILE A 186 -1.07 0.89 -1.88
CA ILE A 186 0.25 0.47 -1.37
C ILE A 186 0.66 1.39 -0.23
N LEU A 187 1.20 0.81 0.84
CA LEU A 187 1.77 1.56 1.95
C LEU A 187 2.94 0.80 2.56
N THR A 188 4.08 1.48 2.70
CA THR A 188 5.11 1.08 3.67
C THR A 188 4.81 1.76 4.98
N PHE A 189 4.63 0.99 6.07
CA PHE A 189 4.21 1.58 7.34
C PHE A 189 5.30 2.51 7.87
N PRO A 190 4.93 3.60 8.59
CA PRO A 190 5.87 4.66 8.94
C PRO A 190 7.20 4.20 9.56
N PRO A 191 7.23 3.23 10.51
CA PRO A 191 8.50 2.76 11.11
C PRO A 191 9.43 2.00 10.15
N TYR A 192 8.94 1.56 9.01
CA TYR A 192 9.66 0.71 8.05
C TYR A 192 9.93 1.40 6.72
N GLN A 193 9.64 2.70 6.62
CA GLN A 193 9.95 3.51 5.45
C GLN A 193 11.46 3.58 5.18
N ARG A 194 11.81 4.00 3.96
CA ARG A 194 13.21 4.11 3.48
C ARG A 194 13.98 2.77 3.45
N ARG A 195 13.29 1.64 3.57
CA ARG A 195 13.85 0.28 3.40
C ARG A 195 13.54 -0.35 2.03
N ARG A 196 13.09 0.48 1.07
CA ARG A 196 12.74 0.08 -0.31
C ARG A 196 11.63 -0.98 -0.45
N LEU A 197 10.86 -1.22 0.63
CA LEU A 197 9.76 -2.18 0.65
C LEU A 197 8.66 -1.86 -0.36
N GLY A 198 8.41 -0.58 -0.63
CA GLY A 198 7.48 -0.15 -1.69
C GLY A 198 7.93 -0.63 -3.07
N THR A 199 9.21 -0.50 -3.40
CA THR A 199 9.77 -0.99 -4.67
C THR A 199 9.65 -2.51 -4.78
N LEU A 200 9.96 -3.25 -3.70
CA LEU A 200 9.80 -4.70 -3.66
C LEU A 200 8.34 -5.14 -3.87
N LEU A 201 7.37 -4.41 -3.31
CA LEU A 201 5.95 -4.68 -3.51
C LEU A 201 5.47 -4.35 -4.93
N ILE A 202 5.97 -3.28 -5.53
CA ILE A 202 5.67 -2.94 -6.93
C ILE A 202 6.20 -4.05 -7.85
N ASP A 203 7.46 -4.47 -7.66
CA ASP A 203 8.09 -5.55 -8.41
C ASP A 203 7.29 -6.86 -8.28
N PHE A 204 6.97 -7.25 -7.05
CA PHE A 204 6.13 -8.43 -6.79
C PHE A 204 4.76 -8.35 -7.47
N SER A 205 4.14 -7.17 -7.52
CA SER A 205 2.83 -6.99 -8.18
C SER A 205 2.89 -7.26 -9.69
N TYR A 206 4.00 -6.89 -10.35
CA TYR A 206 4.21 -7.20 -11.77
C TYR A 206 4.55 -8.68 -11.99
N LYS A 207 5.38 -9.30 -11.15
CA LYS A 207 5.64 -10.75 -11.22
C LYS A 207 4.36 -11.57 -11.12
N LEU A 208 3.43 -11.15 -10.26
CA LEU A 208 2.10 -11.78 -10.17
C LEU A 208 1.31 -11.62 -11.47
N SER A 209 1.29 -10.43 -12.07
CA SER A 209 0.53 -10.18 -13.30
C SER A 209 1.12 -10.87 -14.53
N ILE A 210 2.46 -10.98 -14.62
CA ILE A 210 3.15 -11.75 -15.66
C ILE A 210 2.77 -13.24 -15.52
N HIS A 211 2.78 -13.79 -14.30
CA HIS A 211 2.36 -15.17 -14.04
C HIS A 211 0.89 -15.42 -14.40
N GLU A 212 0.02 -14.43 -14.19
CA GLU A 212 -1.40 -14.48 -14.60
C GLU A 212 -1.61 -14.23 -16.11
N GLY A 213 -0.58 -13.85 -16.87
CA GLY A 213 -0.69 -13.51 -18.29
C GLY A 213 -1.47 -12.23 -18.57
N ILE A 214 -1.43 -11.25 -17.66
CA ILE A 214 -2.20 -10.01 -17.74
C ILE A 214 -1.29 -8.79 -17.79
N LEU A 215 -1.44 -7.98 -18.85
CA LEU A 215 -0.88 -6.62 -18.89
C LEU A 215 -1.62 -5.73 -17.90
N SER A 216 -0.88 -5.11 -16.98
CA SER A 216 -1.47 -4.44 -15.82
C SER A 216 -0.67 -3.23 -15.37
N GLY A 217 -1.25 -2.50 -14.41
CA GLY A 217 -0.66 -1.34 -13.79
C GLY A 217 -1.43 -0.95 -12.53
N PRO A 218 -0.96 0.07 -11.80
CA PRO A 218 -1.64 0.55 -10.61
C PRO A 218 -2.99 1.19 -10.93
N GLU A 219 -3.85 1.22 -9.92
CA GLU A 219 -5.04 2.06 -9.89
C GLU A 219 -4.65 3.55 -9.94
N GLN A 220 -5.41 4.32 -10.72
CA GLN A 220 -5.23 5.76 -10.89
C GLN A 220 -6.37 6.53 -10.19
N PRO A 221 -6.12 7.75 -9.68
CA PRO A 221 -4.85 8.47 -9.73
C PRO A 221 -3.84 8.01 -8.66
N LEU A 222 -2.54 8.03 -9.01
CA LEU A 222 -1.45 7.78 -8.07
C LEU A 222 -1.27 8.96 -7.11
N SER A 223 -0.83 8.67 -5.88
CA SER A 223 -0.31 9.72 -4.98
C SER A 223 1.01 10.29 -5.54
N PRO A 224 1.43 11.52 -5.18
CA PRO A 224 2.70 12.08 -5.66
C PRO A 224 3.91 11.18 -5.40
N PHE A 225 3.99 10.58 -4.20
CA PHE A 225 5.03 9.61 -3.86
C PHE A 225 4.89 8.29 -4.62
N GLY A 226 3.65 7.86 -4.87
CA GLY A 226 3.35 6.70 -5.70
C GLY A 226 3.85 6.90 -7.13
N LEU A 227 3.54 8.04 -7.76
CA LEU A 227 3.98 8.38 -9.11
C LEU A 227 5.50 8.37 -9.21
N CYS A 228 6.21 9.02 -8.29
CA CYS A 228 7.68 9.00 -8.26
C CYS A 228 8.24 7.57 -8.15
N SER A 229 7.64 6.74 -7.31
CA SER A 229 8.06 5.34 -7.13
C SER A 229 7.83 4.49 -8.38
N TYR A 230 6.67 4.65 -9.02
CA TYR A 230 6.32 3.93 -10.25
C TYR A 230 7.14 4.37 -11.44
N LEU A 231 7.34 5.68 -11.65
CA LEU A 231 8.22 6.19 -12.71
C LEU A 231 9.63 5.63 -12.57
N LYS A 232 10.21 5.69 -11.37
CA LYS A 232 11.53 5.12 -11.11
C LYS A 232 11.57 3.62 -11.41
N TYR A 233 10.56 2.87 -10.99
CA TYR A 233 10.47 1.43 -11.22
C TYR A 233 10.33 1.10 -12.72
N TRP A 234 9.35 1.70 -13.41
CA TRP A 234 9.11 1.47 -14.83
C TRP A 234 10.32 1.80 -15.69
N SER A 235 10.89 2.98 -15.50
CA SER A 235 12.10 3.41 -16.20
C SER A 235 13.27 2.47 -15.95
N SER A 236 13.42 1.96 -14.72
CA SER A 236 14.49 1.01 -14.37
C SER A 236 14.31 -0.35 -15.05
N VAL A 237 13.10 -0.91 -15.04
CA VAL A 237 12.79 -2.18 -15.71
C VAL A 237 12.99 -2.06 -17.22
N ILE A 238 12.50 -0.97 -17.83
CA ILE A 238 12.66 -0.73 -19.27
C ILE A 238 14.14 -0.60 -19.62
N CYS A 239 14.93 0.16 -18.86
CA CYS A 239 16.37 0.27 -19.08
C CYS A 239 17.05 -1.10 -18.99
N TRP A 240 16.72 -1.90 -17.98
CA TRP A 240 17.30 -3.25 -17.83
C TRP A 240 16.96 -4.14 -19.03
N GLN A 241 15.69 -4.21 -19.43
CA GLN A 241 15.25 -5.03 -20.56
C GLN A 241 15.97 -4.65 -21.86
N LEU A 242 16.14 -3.35 -22.12
CA LEU A 242 16.78 -2.83 -23.34
C LEU A 242 18.31 -2.97 -23.36
N LEU A 243 18.96 -3.06 -22.19
CA LEU A 243 20.41 -3.08 -22.10
C LEU A 243 20.96 -4.49 -21.86
N GLU A 244 20.30 -5.27 -21.02
CA GLU A 244 20.80 -6.54 -20.50
C GLU A 244 19.76 -7.68 -20.53
N GLY A 245 18.46 -7.35 -20.66
CA GLY A 245 17.37 -8.32 -20.66
C GLY A 245 16.97 -8.80 -22.06
N ASP A 246 15.75 -9.30 -22.19
CA ASP A 246 15.26 -10.02 -23.38
C ASP A 246 15.16 -9.15 -24.65
N LEU A 247 15.32 -7.83 -24.50
CA LEU A 247 15.22 -6.86 -25.59
C LEU A 247 16.59 -6.33 -26.06
N SER A 248 17.71 -6.71 -25.41
CA SER A 248 19.05 -6.16 -25.69
C SER A 248 19.52 -6.38 -27.14
N ASP A 249 19.20 -7.54 -27.71
CA ASP A 249 19.62 -7.95 -29.05
C ASP A 249 18.54 -7.73 -30.13
N LYS A 250 17.43 -7.08 -29.76
CA LYS A 250 16.29 -6.91 -30.66
C LYS A 250 16.46 -5.67 -31.54
N GLY A 251 16.62 -5.88 -32.85
CA GLY A 251 16.90 -4.80 -33.79
C GLY A 251 15.76 -3.77 -33.96
N LYS A 252 14.50 -4.21 -34.06
CA LYS A 252 13.31 -3.33 -34.09
C LYS A 252 12.44 -3.61 -32.88
N LEU A 253 12.15 -2.57 -32.12
CA LEU A 253 11.37 -2.63 -30.89
C LEU A 253 10.01 -1.97 -31.08
N THR A 254 8.97 -2.64 -30.62
CA THR A 254 7.61 -2.12 -30.52
C THR A 254 7.22 -1.94 -29.05
N LEU A 255 6.19 -1.12 -28.79
CA LEU A 255 5.63 -1.00 -27.45
C LEU A 255 5.06 -2.33 -26.93
N SER A 256 4.54 -3.17 -27.82
CA SER A 256 4.05 -4.51 -27.48
C SER A 256 5.19 -5.41 -26.99
N ASP A 257 6.37 -5.35 -27.62
CA ASP A 257 7.52 -6.14 -27.17
C ASP A 257 7.91 -5.78 -25.73
N ILE A 258 7.86 -4.49 -25.38
CA ILE A 258 8.12 -4.03 -24.00
C ILE A 258 7.00 -4.53 -23.07
N ALA A 259 5.74 -4.44 -23.49
CA ALA A 259 4.61 -4.91 -22.68
C ALA A 259 4.69 -6.40 -22.37
N ASP A 260 5.06 -7.22 -23.36
CA ASP A 260 5.13 -8.67 -23.22
C ASP A 260 6.20 -9.11 -22.21
N VAL A 261 7.38 -8.48 -22.21
CA VAL A 261 8.46 -8.83 -21.27
C VAL A 261 8.31 -8.20 -19.89
N THR A 262 7.60 -7.06 -19.77
CA THR A 262 7.47 -6.31 -18.51
C THR A 262 6.15 -6.52 -17.79
N GLY A 263 5.11 -7.01 -18.48
CA GLY A 263 3.73 -7.06 -17.98
C GLY A 263 3.06 -5.69 -17.80
N MET A 264 3.69 -4.60 -18.28
CA MET A 264 3.18 -3.25 -18.16
C MET A 264 2.15 -2.93 -19.24
N ARG A 265 1.21 -2.05 -18.93
CA ARG A 265 0.32 -1.47 -19.94
C ARG A 265 1.11 -0.56 -20.87
N ILE A 266 0.65 -0.49 -22.12
CA ILE A 266 1.23 0.41 -23.14
C ILE A 266 1.26 1.86 -22.67
N ASN A 267 0.20 2.35 -22.01
CA ASN A 267 0.18 3.74 -21.51
C ASN A 267 1.25 3.99 -20.42
N ASP A 268 1.47 3.02 -19.52
CA ASP A 268 2.49 3.14 -18.48
C ASP A 268 3.90 3.13 -19.10
N ILE A 269 4.10 2.33 -20.15
CA ILE A 269 5.35 2.30 -20.93
C ILE A 269 5.60 3.65 -21.62
N ILE A 270 4.58 4.24 -22.26
CA ILE A 270 4.70 5.56 -22.91
C ILE A 270 5.14 6.61 -21.89
N ILE A 271 4.46 6.67 -20.73
CA ILE A 271 4.79 7.60 -19.64
C ILE A 271 6.25 7.39 -19.18
N ALA A 272 6.70 6.15 -19.05
CA ALA A 272 8.07 5.84 -18.64
C ALA A 272 9.11 6.24 -19.69
N LEU A 273 8.84 6.02 -20.99
CA LEU A 273 9.72 6.42 -22.09
C LEU A 273 9.83 7.94 -22.23
N GLU A 274 8.72 8.66 -22.03
CA GLU A 274 8.69 10.12 -21.93
C GLU A 274 9.50 10.61 -20.73
N HIS A 275 9.35 9.98 -19.57
CA HIS A 275 10.11 10.31 -18.37
C HIS A 275 11.62 10.07 -18.52
N LEU A 276 12.01 9.01 -19.25
CA LEU A 276 13.39 8.73 -19.63
C LEU A 276 13.98 9.75 -20.60
N ASN A 277 13.14 10.55 -21.27
CA ASN A 277 13.52 11.44 -22.37
C ASN A 277 14.39 10.71 -23.43
N CYS A 278 13.99 9.48 -23.76
CA CYS A 278 14.78 8.59 -24.60
C CYS A 278 14.27 8.45 -26.04
N LEU A 279 13.22 9.17 -26.41
CA LEU A 279 12.65 9.12 -27.76
C LEU A 279 13.30 10.18 -28.65
N ASN A 280 13.74 9.79 -29.86
CA ASN A 280 14.22 10.73 -30.87
C ASN A 280 13.04 11.40 -31.62
N ASN A 281 13.34 12.28 -32.59
CA ASN A 281 12.33 12.98 -33.40
C ASN A 281 11.41 12.03 -34.20
N GLU A 282 11.88 10.83 -34.51
CA GLU A 282 11.14 9.78 -35.23
C GLU A 282 10.38 8.84 -34.27
N LYS A 283 10.39 9.14 -32.96
CA LYS A 283 9.81 8.34 -31.88
C LYS A 283 10.47 6.97 -31.68
N GLU A 284 11.71 6.82 -32.09
CA GLU A 284 12.52 5.63 -31.80
C GLU A 284 13.29 5.79 -30.49
N ILE A 285 13.57 4.66 -29.83
CA ILE A 285 14.28 4.63 -28.54
C ILE A 285 15.79 4.81 -28.77
N SER A 286 16.36 5.86 -28.21
CA SER A 286 17.79 6.13 -28.16
C SER A 286 18.46 5.33 -27.05
N LEU A 287 19.18 4.27 -27.41
CA LEU A 287 19.98 3.49 -26.45
C LEU A 287 21.05 4.33 -25.74
N ALA A 288 21.53 5.41 -26.35
CA ALA A 288 22.46 6.34 -25.70
C ALA A 288 21.80 7.06 -24.51
N ALA A 289 20.56 7.54 -24.68
CA ALA A 289 19.79 8.17 -23.62
C ALA A 289 19.45 7.17 -22.50
N VAL A 290 19.04 5.95 -22.87
CA VAL A 290 18.77 4.86 -21.92
C VAL A 290 20.01 4.54 -21.07
N ARG A 291 21.20 4.40 -21.70
CA ARG A 291 22.46 4.16 -20.97
C ARG A 291 22.86 5.31 -20.05
N ALA A 292 22.66 6.56 -20.48
CA ALA A 292 22.93 7.73 -19.65
C ALA A 292 22.05 7.73 -18.40
N TRP A 293 20.74 7.56 -18.58
CA TRP A 293 19.79 7.51 -17.47
C TRP A 293 20.09 6.37 -16.49
N ALA A 294 20.43 5.18 -17.01
CA ALA A 294 20.73 4.02 -16.18
C ALA A 294 21.96 4.21 -15.28
N ARG A 295 22.99 4.92 -15.79
CA ARG A 295 24.19 5.28 -15.02
C ARG A 295 23.87 6.29 -13.91
N GLU A 296 23.07 7.31 -14.22
CA GLU A 296 22.71 8.36 -13.27
C GLU A 296 21.81 7.86 -12.13
N ASN A 297 21.00 6.82 -12.39
CA ASN A 297 19.98 6.34 -11.45
C ASN A 297 20.31 5.02 -10.75
N ALA A 298 21.52 4.48 -10.95
CA ALA A 298 21.98 3.21 -10.37
C ALA A 298 20.95 2.07 -10.56
N THR A 299 20.45 1.93 -11.78
CA THR A 299 19.33 1.02 -12.12
C THR A 299 19.53 -0.41 -11.67
N TYR A 300 20.76 -0.91 -11.67
CA TYR A 300 21.09 -2.30 -11.32
C TYR A 300 20.87 -2.62 -9.83
N ASP A 301 20.95 -1.62 -8.96
CA ASP A 301 20.70 -1.83 -7.53
C ASP A 301 19.21 -1.92 -7.22
N LEU A 302 18.31 -1.71 -8.20
CA LEU A 302 16.88 -1.51 -7.97
C LEU A 302 16.08 -2.79 -7.74
N PHE A 303 16.54 -3.92 -8.26
CA PHE A 303 15.85 -5.22 -8.21
C PHE A 303 16.16 -5.96 -6.91
N MET A 304 15.23 -5.91 -5.95
CA MET A 304 15.36 -6.62 -4.66
C MET A 304 14.74 -8.02 -4.68
N LEU A 305 13.82 -8.25 -5.62
CA LEU A 305 13.11 -9.51 -5.74
C LEU A 305 13.98 -10.52 -6.48
N GLN A 306 14.07 -11.73 -5.96
CA GLN A 306 14.79 -12.84 -6.59
C GLN A 306 13.80 -13.94 -6.94
N ASP A 307 13.76 -14.32 -8.21
CA ASP A 307 12.70 -15.17 -8.76
C ASP A 307 12.69 -16.58 -8.14
N GLU A 308 13.85 -17.09 -7.69
CA GLU A 308 13.97 -18.38 -7.01
C GLU A 308 13.21 -18.47 -5.67
N TYR A 309 12.83 -17.34 -5.09
CA TYR A 309 12.06 -17.28 -3.83
C TYR A 309 10.56 -17.07 -4.04
N LEU A 310 10.07 -17.04 -5.28
CA LEU A 310 8.66 -16.89 -5.60
C LEU A 310 7.90 -18.22 -5.46
N PHE A 311 6.68 -18.13 -4.93
CA PHE A 311 5.74 -19.26 -4.79
C PHE A 311 4.38 -18.82 -5.37
N LEU A 312 4.30 -18.60 -6.68
CA LEU A 312 3.10 -18.00 -7.28
C LEU A 312 1.98 -19.02 -7.51
N ASP A 313 2.31 -20.29 -7.72
CA ASP A 313 1.34 -21.38 -7.84
C ASP A 313 0.51 -21.57 -6.54
N ASP A 314 -0.72 -22.05 -6.69
CA ASP A 314 -1.75 -22.02 -5.63
C ASP A 314 -1.96 -23.32 -4.84
#